data_AF-A0A376K0N5-F1
#
_entry.id   AF-A0A376K0N5-F1
#
_cell.length_a   1.000
_cell.length_b   1.000
_cell.length_c   1.000
_cell.angle_alpha   90.00
_cell.angle_beta   90.00
_cell.angle_gamma   90.00
#
_symmetry.space_group_name_H-M   'P 1'
#
loop_
_entity.id
_entity.type
_entity.pdbx_description
1 polymer ?
#
loop_
_entity_poly.entity_id
_entity_poly.type
_entity_poly.pdbx_seq_one_letter_code
_entity_poly.pdbx_strand_id
1 'polypeptide(L)'
;MWNFIPKIEIPIFNAGRNQANLDIAEIRQQQSVVNYEQKIQNAFKEVADALALRQSLNDQISAQQRYLASLQITLQRARALYQHGAVSYLEVLDAERSLFATRQTLLDLNYARQVNEISLYTALGGGWQQ
;
A
#
# COMPACT_ATOMS: atom_id res chain seq x y z
N MET A 1 21.45 -53.61 43.56
CA MET A 1 20.83 -52.60 44.44
C MET A 1 20.39 -51.43 43.57
N TRP A 2 19.15 -50.99 43.68
CA TRP A 2 18.65 -49.78 43.02
C TRP A 2 18.21 -48.82 44.12
N ASN A 3 18.62 -47.54 44.02
CA ASN A 3 18.25 -46.51 44.98
C ASN A 3 17.39 -45.46 44.28
N PHE A 4 16.26 -45.14 44.89
CA PHE A 4 15.35 -44.06 44.51
C PHE A 4 15.21 -43.13 45.71
N ILE A 5 15.61 -41.87 45.54
CA ILE A 5 15.54 -40.86 46.59
C ILE A 5 14.73 -39.68 46.03
N PRO A 6 13.41 -39.61 46.30
CA PRO A 6 12.61 -38.47 45.89
C PRO A 6 12.98 -37.25 46.74
N LYS A 7 13.20 -36.10 46.08
CA LYS A 7 13.40 -34.79 46.73
C LYS A 7 12.20 -33.91 46.45
N ILE A 8 11.61 -33.33 47.50
CA ILE A 8 10.51 -32.37 47.41
C ILE A 8 11.04 -31.03 47.94
N GLU A 9 10.99 -29.98 47.13
CA GLU A 9 11.33 -28.61 47.53
C GLU A 9 10.07 -27.74 47.48
N ILE A 10 9.67 -27.22 48.63
CA ILE A 10 8.56 -26.27 48.76
C ILE A 10 9.14 -25.02 49.44
N PRO A 11 9.30 -23.90 48.72
CA PRO A 11 9.81 -22.68 49.32
C PRO A 11 8.73 -22.07 50.23
N ILE A 12 8.94 -22.12 51.56
CA ILE A 12 8.03 -21.52 52.54
C ILE A 12 8.15 -19.99 52.55
N PHE A 13 9.36 -19.47 52.34
CA PHE A 13 9.65 -18.04 52.22
C PHE A 13 10.55 -17.77 51.02
N ASN A 14 10.08 -16.96 50.07
CA ASN A 14 10.82 -16.55 48.87
C ASN A 14 10.92 -15.02 48.73
N ALA A 15 10.57 -14.28 49.79
CA ALA A 15 10.53 -12.82 49.84
C ALA A 15 9.77 -12.17 48.66
N GLY A 16 8.73 -12.84 48.14
CA GLY A 16 7.92 -12.34 47.03
C GLY A 16 8.42 -12.72 45.63
N ARG A 17 9.55 -13.42 45.49
CA ARG A 17 10.12 -13.78 44.16
C ARG A 17 9.15 -14.54 43.26
N ASN A 18 8.40 -15.52 43.81
CA ASN A 18 7.46 -16.29 42.97
C ASN A 18 6.27 -15.43 42.53
N GLN A 19 5.81 -14.51 43.39
CA GLN A 19 4.77 -13.57 43.02
C GLN A 19 5.26 -12.63 41.92
N ALA A 20 6.44 -12.02 42.08
CA ALA A 20 7.03 -11.16 41.05
C ALA A 20 7.24 -11.89 39.71
N ASN A 21 7.64 -13.17 39.74
CA ASN A 21 7.77 -13.98 38.52
C ASN A 21 6.40 -14.25 37.85
N LEU A 22 5.35 -14.49 38.65
CA LEU A 22 3.98 -14.62 38.15
C LEU A 22 3.50 -13.30 37.53
N ASP A 23 3.71 -12.18 38.22
CA ASP A 23 3.34 -10.85 37.73
C ASP A 23 4.05 -10.54 36.39
N ILE A 24 5.34 -10.88 36.27
CA ILE A 24 6.09 -10.74 35.00
C ILE A 24 5.48 -11.63 33.90
N ALA A 25 5.08 -12.86 34.22
CA ALA A 25 4.47 -13.78 33.26
C ALA A 25 3.11 -13.26 32.77
N GLU A 26 2.28 -12.72 33.67
CA GLU A 26 1.00 -12.09 33.34
C GLU A 26 1.19 -10.85 32.46
N ILE A 27 2.14 -9.98 32.80
CA ILE A 27 2.47 -8.80 31.98
C ILE A 27 2.91 -9.22 30.57
N ARG A 28 3.74 -10.26 30.43
CA ARG A 28 4.18 -10.78 29.12
C ARG A 28 3.01 -11.35 28.31
N GLN A 29 2.06 -12.01 28.97
CA GLN A 29 0.83 -12.49 28.32
C GLN A 29 0.02 -11.30 27.80
N GLN A 30 -0.22 -10.28 28.64
CA GLN A 30 -0.96 -9.08 28.24
C GLN A 30 -0.27 -8.35 27.07
N GLN A 31 1.06 -8.22 27.11
CA GLN A 31 1.84 -7.68 26.01
C GLN A 31 1.65 -8.47 24.71
N SER A 32 1.59 -9.80 24.80
CA SER A 32 1.38 -10.66 23.64
C SER A 32 -0.01 -10.46 23.01
N VAL A 33 -1.04 -10.29 23.84
CA VAL A 33 -2.41 -9.98 23.39
C VAL A 33 -2.44 -8.62 22.67
N VAL A 34 -1.90 -7.57 23.30
CA VAL A 34 -1.85 -6.22 22.69
C VAL A 34 -1.07 -6.23 21.37
N ASN A 35 0.07 -6.93 21.32
CA ASN A 35 0.85 -7.06 20.09
C ASN A 35 0.09 -7.80 18.99
N TYR A 36 -0.71 -8.80 19.35
CA TYR A 36 -1.56 -9.51 18.39
C TYR A 36 -2.68 -8.62 17.86
N GLU A 37 -3.38 -7.88 18.73
CA GLU A 37 -4.40 -6.91 18.32
C GLU A 37 -3.82 -5.83 17.40
N GLN A 38 -2.64 -5.29 17.73
CA GLN A 38 -1.97 -4.29 16.89
C GLN A 38 -1.64 -4.84 15.49
N LYS A 39 -1.19 -6.09 15.40
CA LYS A 39 -0.90 -6.74 14.11
C LYS A 39 -2.16 -6.86 13.26
N ILE A 40 -3.29 -7.24 13.86
CA ILE A 40 -4.57 -7.30 13.15
C ILE A 40 -4.97 -5.91 12.66
N GLN A 41 -4.95 -4.91 13.55
CA GLN A 41 -5.32 -3.54 13.19
C GLN A 41 -4.48 -2.98 12.04
N ASN A 42 -3.16 -3.24 12.07
CA ASN A 42 -2.27 -2.83 10.99
C ASN A 42 -2.61 -3.54 9.68
N ALA A 43 -2.88 -4.84 9.70
CA ALA A 43 -3.27 -5.58 8.50
C ALA A 43 -4.57 -5.02 7.87
N PHE A 44 -5.59 -4.74 8.69
CA PHE A 44 -6.82 -4.11 8.21
C PHE A 44 -6.57 -2.72 7.61
N LYS A 45 -5.71 -1.93 8.27
CA LYS A 45 -5.32 -0.61 7.76
C LYS A 45 -4.61 -0.72 6.41
N GLU A 46 -3.64 -1.61 6.27
CA GLU A 46 -2.88 -1.80 5.01
C GLU A 46 -3.81 -2.17 3.84
N VAL A 47 -4.79 -3.06 4.06
CA VAL A 47 -5.80 -3.40 3.05
C VAL A 47 -6.67 -2.19 2.71
N ALA A 48 -7.15 -1.46 3.71
CA ALA A 48 -7.98 -0.28 3.51
C ALA A 48 -7.24 0.82 2.72
N ASP A 49 -5.99 1.09 3.09
CA ASP A 49 -5.13 2.07 2.42
C ASP A 49 -4.87 1.66 0.96
N ALA A 50 -4.59 0.38 0.70
CA ALA A 50 -4.40 -0.14 -0.65
C ALA A 50 -5.65 -0.02 -1.52
N LEU A 51 -6.84 -0.33 -0.98
CA LEU A 51 -8.11 -0.21 -1.71
C LEU A 51 -8.47 1.27 -1.99
N ALA A 52 -8.26 2.15 -1.03
CA ALA A 52 -8.48 3.59 -1.20
C ALA A 52 -7.57 4.17 -2.29
N LEU A 53 -6.28 3.79 -2.27
CA LEU A 53 -5.33 4.20 -3.30
C LEU A 53 -5.73 3.68 -4.69
N ARG A 54 -6.19 2.42 -4.80
CA ARG A 54 -6.67 1.84 -6.06
C ARG A 54 -7.78 2.66 -6.68
N GLN A 55 -8.75 3.08 -5.87
CA GLN A 55 -9.87 3.90 -6.34
C GLN A 55 -9.37 5.25 -6.88
N SER A 56 -8.52 5.94 -6.12
CA SER A 56 -7.94 7.22 -6.53
C SER A 56 -7.14 7.11 -7.85
N LEU A 57 -6.35 6.05 -8.01
CA LEU A 57 -5.60 5.80 -9.25
C LEU A 57 -6.52 5.60 -10.46
N ASN A 58 -7.61 4.84 -10.29
CA ASN A 58 -8.59 4.63 -11.37
C ASN A 58 -9.24 5.94 -11.82
N ASP A 59 -9.62 6.78 -10.85
CA ASP A 59 -10.24 8.08 -11.12
C ASP A 59 -9.27 9.02 -11.85
N GLN A 60 -8.00 9.05 -11.42
CA GLN A 60 -6.93 9.82 -12.07
C GLN A 60 -6.65 9.33 -13.50
N ILE A 61 -6.54 8.02 -13.71
CA ILE A 61 -6.34 7.45 -15.05
C ILE A 61 -7.50 7.84 -15.98
N SER A 62 -8.75 7.70 -15.51
CA SER A 62 -9.94 8.06 -16.28
C SER A 62 -9.95 9.55 -16.65
N ALA A 63 -9.60 10.43 -15.70
CA ALA A 63 -9.49 11.86 -15.95
C ALA A 63 -8.40 12.19 -16.98
N GLN A 64 -7.22 11.59 -16.86
CA GLN A 64 -6.11 11.82 -17.79
C GLN A 64 -6.37 11.26 -19.19
N GLN A 65 -7.14 10.17 -19.32
CA GLN A 65 -7.59 9.67 -20.62
C GLN A 65 -8.52 10.67 -21.31
N ARG A 66 -9.47 11.28 -20.58
CA ARG A 66 -10.33 12.35 -21.12
C ARG A 66 -9.51 13.57 -21.54
N TYR A 67 -8.53 13.95 -20.73
CA TYR A 67 -7.66 15.07 -21.05
C TYR A 67 -6.80 14.79 -22.30
N LEU A 68 -6.25 13.58 -22.41
CA LEU A 68 -5.52 13.13 -23.61
C LEU A 68 -6.39 13.23 -24.87
N ALA A 69 -7.66 12.80 -24.79
CA ALA A 69 -8.59 12.91 -25.91
C ALA A 69 -8.84 14.37 -26.32
N SER A 70 -8.96 15.28 -25.34
CA SER A 70 -9.05 16.73 -25.64
C SER A 70 -7.80 17.25 -26.32
N LEU A 71 -6.60 16.84 -25.88
CA LEU A 71 -5.34 17.26 -26.50
C LEU A 71 -5.17 16.73 -27.93
N GLN A 72 -5.70 15.54 -28.24
CA GLN A 72 -5.72 15.02 -29.61
C GLN A 72 -6.53 15.93 -30.54
N ILE A 73 -7.69 16.43 -30.08
CA ILE A 73 -8.51 17.39 -30.83
C ILE A 73 -7.76 18.72 -30.99
N THR A 74 -7.13 19.21 -29.93
CA THR A 74 -6.30 20.44 -29.97
C THR A 74 -5.19 20.32 -31.00
N LEU A 75 -4.47 19.20 -31.02
CA LEU A 75 -3.41 18.95 -31.99
C LEU A 75 -3.94 18.90 -33.43
N GLN A 76 -5.07 18.24 -33.66
CA GLN A 76 -5.71 18.21 -34.98
C GLN A 76 -6.07 19.61 -35.45
N ARG A 77 -6.64 20.45 -34.57
CA ARG A 77 -6.98 21.84 -34.86
C ARG A 77 -5.73 22.68 -35.16
N ALA A 78 -4.69 22.57 -34.33
CA ALA A 78 -3.45 23.30 -34.52
C ALA A 78 -2.80 22.97 -35.87
N ARG A 79 -2.79 21.69 -36.25
CA ARG A 79 -2.28 21.24 -37.56
C ARG A 79 -3.09 21.82 -38.72
N ALA A 80 -4.42 21.83 -38.63
CA ALA A 80 -5.27 22.40 -39.67
C ALA A 80 -5.04 23.92 -39.81
N LEU A 81 -4.99 24.66 -38.71
CA LEU A 81 -4.73 26.10 -38.73
C LEU A 81 -3.35 26.42 -39.32
N TYR A 82 -2.32 25.63 -38.97
CA TYR A 82 -0.98 25.78 -39.52
C TYR A 82 -0.95 25.50 -41.03
N GLN A 83 -1.62 24.44 -41.49
CA GLN A 83 -1.74 24.12 -42.92
C GLN A 83 -2.42 25.23 -43.74
N HIS A 84 -3.35 25.97 -43.11
CA HIS A 84 -4.00 27.13 -43.72
C HIS A 84 -3.27 28.46 -43.45
N GLY A 85 -2.09 28.44 -42.82
CA GLY A 85 -1.28 29.64 -42.53
C GLY A 85 -1.87 30.58 -41.48
N ALA A 86 -2.85 30.13 -40.69
CA ALA A 86 -3.55 30.94 -39.70
C ALA A 86 -2.81 31.04 -38.34
N VAL A 87 -1.87 30.12 -38.07
CA VAL A 87 -1.04 30.09 -36.85
C VAL A 87 0.39 29.66 -37.21
N SER A 88 1.34 29.88 -36.30
CA SER A 88 2.71 29.41 -36.50
C SER A 88 2.84 27.90 -36.21
N TYR A 89 3.98 27.30 -36.57
CA TYR A 89 4.24 25.89 -36.25
C TYR A 89 4.45 25.65 -34.73
N LEU A 90 4.74 26.71 -33.97
CA LEU A 90 4.95 26.62 -32.52
C LEU A 90 3.71 26.09 -31.79
N GLU A 91 2.52 26.41 -32.27
CA GLU A 91 1.24 25.97 -31.72
C GLU A 91 1.02 24.47 -31.94
N VAL A 92 1.53 23.92 -33.05
CA VAL A 92 1.55 22.47 -33.29
C VAL A 92 2.51 21.80 -32.30
N LEU A 93 3.71 22.36 -32.15
CA LEU A 93 4.74 21.81 -31.25
C LEU A 93 4.29 21.83 -29.78
N ASP A 94 3.63 22.88 -29.34
CA ASP A 94 3.10 22.99 -27.98
C ASP A 94 2.00 21.94 -27.71
N ALA A 95 1.10 21.74 -28.67
CA ALA A 95 0.07 20.70 -28.59
C ALA A 95 0.70 19.29 -28.57
N GLU A 96 1.72 19.02 -29.38
CA GLU A 96 2.47 17.75 -29.37
C GLU A 96 3.18 17.52 -28.04
N ARG A 97 3.83 18.55 -27.50
CA ARG A 97 4.51 18.51 -26.19
C ARG A 97 3.53 18.17 -25.07
N SER A 98 2.39 18.85 -25.01
CA SER A 98 1.36 18.61 -24.00
C SER A 98 0.77 17.20 -24.10
N LEU A 99 0.54 16.72 -25.32
CA LEU A 99 0.05 15.37 -25.59
C LEU A 99 1.06 14.30 -25.16
N PHE A 100 2.35 14.52 -25.43
CA PHE A 100 3.42 13.63 -25.01
C PHE A 100 3.56 13.57 -23.48
N ALA A 101 3.58 14.73 -22.81
CA ALA A 101 3.63 14.79 -21.35
C ALA A 101 2.45 14.04 -20.69
N THR A 102 1.23 14.22 -21.22
CA THR A 102 0.04 13.52 -20.69
C THR A 102 0.12 12.01 -20.88
N ARG A 103 0.70 11.53 -22.01
CA ARG A 103 0.95 10.10 -22.21
C ARG A 103 1.96 9.55 -21.21
N GLN A 104 3.00 10.30 -20.88
CA GLN A 104 3.96 9.91 -19.82
C GLN A 104 3.27 9.81 -18.46
N THR A 105 2.46 10.81 -18.09
CA THR A 105 1.68 10.75 -16.85
C THR A 105 0.74 9.54 -16.79
N LEU A 106 0.08 9.19 -17.90
CA LEU A 106 -0.74 7.97 -17.96
C LEU A 106 0.10 6.70 -17.76
N LEU A 107 1.32 6.64 -18.32
CA LEU A 107 2.23 5.51 -18.09
C LEU A 107 2.57 5.37 -16.61
N ASP A 108 2.95 6.47 -15.95
CA ASP A 108 3.30 6.49 -14.53
C ASP A 108 2.11 6.08 -13.64
N LEU A 109 0.90 6.55 -13.96
CA LEU A 109 -0.31 6.16 -13.24
C LEU A 109 -0.65 4.68 -13.40
N ASN A 110 -0.48 4.12 -14.60
CA ASN A 110 -0.68 2.69 -14.83
C ASN A 110 0.37 1.85 -14.10
N TYR A 111 1.62 2.32 -14.06
CA TYR A 111 2.67 1.69 -13.25
C TYR A 111 2.32 1.72 -11.76
N ALA A 112 1.90 2.87 -11.23
CA ALA A 112 1.46 3.00 -9.84
C ALA A 112 0.27 2.07 -9.52
N ARG A 113 -0.67 1.90 -10.45
CA ARG A 113 -1.77 0.93 -10.31
C ARG A 113 -1.24 -0.50 -10.20
N GLN A 114 -0.27 -0.88 -11.02
CA GLN A 114 0.30 -2.22 -10.97
C GLN A 114 1.04 -2.49 -9.65
N VAL A 115 1.77 -1.49 -9.14
CA VAL A 115 2.42 -1.57 -7.82
C VAL A 115 1.36 -1.70 -6.72
N ASN A 116 0.29 -0.93 -6.78
CA ASN A 116 -0.82 -1.01 -5.82
C ASN A 116 -1.51 -2.40 -5.84
N GLU A 117 -1.66 -3.03 -7.01
CA GLU A 117 -2.17 -4.40 -7.10
C GLU A 117 -1.27 -5.41 -6.37
N ILE A 118 0.06 -5.28 -6.48
CA ILE A 118 1.03 -6.11 -5.74
C ILE A 118 0.96 -5.83 -4.23
N SER A 119 0.82 -4.56 -3.83
CA SER A 119 0.64 -4.17 -2.43
C SER A 119 -0.64 -4.77 -1.85
N LEU A 120 -1.76 -4.70 -2.57
CA LEU A 120 -3.03 -5.28 -2.15
C LEU A 120 -2.93 -6.80 -2.04
N TYR A 121 -2.28 -7.47 -3.00
CA TYR A 121 -2.03 -8.91 -2.93
C TYR A 121 -1.26 -9.30 -1.67
N THR A 122 -0.20 -8.55 -1.35
CA THR A 122 0.61 -8.78 -0.13
C THR A 122 -0.19 -8.51 1.14
N ALA A 123 -0.94 -7.40 1.20
CA ALA A 123 -1.76 -7.03 2.36
C ALA A 123 -2.88 -8.05 2.65
N LEU A 124 -3.41 -8.71 1.61
CA LEU A 124 -4.39 -9.78 1.73
C LEU A 124 -3.77 -11.14 2.14
N GLY A 125 -2.46 -11.20 2.40
CA GLY A 125 -1.78 -12.43 2.82
C GLY A 125 -1.14 -13.22 1.68
N GLY A 126 -0.98 -12.64 0.49
CA GLY A 126 -0.11 -13.18 -0.56
C GLY A 126 -0.55 -14.52 -1.14
N GLY A 127 -1.86 -14.80 -1.17
CA GLY A 127 -2.43 -15.99 -1.79
C GLY A 127 -2.27 -17.28 -0.98
N TRP A 128 -1.98 -17.21 0.33
CA TRP A 128 -1.96 -18.38 1.21
C TRP A 128 -3.36 -19.01 1.32
N GLN A 129 -3.65 -19.97 0.44
CA GLN A 129 -4.57 -21.06 0.73
C GLN A 129 -3.74 -22.19 1.33
N GLN A 130 -4.06 -22.58 2.57
CA GLN A 130 -3.64 -23.87 3.12
C GLN A 130 -4.33 -25.00 2.38
#